data_AF-A0AAN8ZSM7-F1
#
_entry.id   AF-A0AAN8ZSM7-F1
#
_cell.length_a   1.000
_cell.length_b   1.000
_cell.length_c   1.000
_cell.angle_alpha   90.00
_cell.angle_beta   90.00
_cell.angle_gamma   90.00
#
_symmetry.space_group_name_H-M   'P 1'
#
loop_
_entity.id
_entity.type
_entity.pdbx_description
1 polymer ?
#
loop_
_entity_poly.entity_id
_entity_poly.type
_entity_poly.pdbx_seq_one_letter_code
_entity_poly.pdbx_strand_id
1 'polypeptide(L)'
;MSFAFMCHHSSFLVYESLADNTQERWNKTTHISIGAAAILSLLFAVAGYVTFTGYVQGDVFENYCWGDDLMNVCRGFYAVTILLTFPIECFVARDVLETAFFQDYQPQPFFRHAVLSVLIAILCMLFSLTTDCLGIVLELNGIVCAVPLAYILPAFCYIKLEEGGLITRSKLPAWGVATFGVVSFIVGVVSLFRNIEVLSQCSHGKQMFYCFPEINDTVVDLDL
;
A
#
# COMPACT_ATOMS: atom_id res chain seq x y z
N MET A 1 -8.26 2.56 0.49
CA MET A 1 -7.92 1.85 1.74
C MET A 1 -7.43 0.42 1.54
N SER A 2 -7.84 -0.32 0.49
CA SER A 2 -7.44 -1.74 0.31
C SER A 2 -5.93 -1.97 0.40
N PHE A 3 -5.12 -1.09 -0.21
CA PHE A 3 -3.66 -1.15 -0.13
C PHE A 3 -3.11 -1.11 1.31
N ALA A 4 -3.65 -0.25 2.18
CA ALA A 4 -3.13 -0.07 3.54
C ALA A 4 -3.26 -1.33 4.42
N PHE A 5 -4.16 -2.24 4.06
CA PHE A 5 -4.39 -3.51 4.77
C PHE A 5 -3.92 -4.72 3.97
N MET A 6 -3.04 -4.51 2.99
CA MET A 6 -2.41 -5.61 2.24
C MET A 6 -1.25 -6.21 3.02
N CYS A 7 -1.42 -7.46 3.44
CA CYS A 7 -0.34 -8.26 4.02
C CYS A 7 -0.35 -9.73 3.53
N HIS A 8 -1.13 -10.03 2.49
CA HIS A 8 -1.40 -11.40 2.04
C HIS A 8 -0.17 -12.10 1.44
N HIS A 9 0.81 -11.36 0.91
CA HIS A 9 2.04 -11.93 0.35
C HIS A 9 2.99 -12.42 1.45
N SER A 10 3.04 -11.71 2.57
CA SER A 10 3.93 -12.02 3.70
C SER A 10 3.25 -12.85 4.79
N SER A 11 1.93 -13.08 4.73
CA SER A 11 1.19 -13.78 5.77
C SER A 11 1.67 -15.21 5.98
N PHE A 12 2.11 -15.91 4.94
CA PHE A 12 2.65 -17.26 5.06
C PHE A 12 3.96 -17.28 5.85
N LEU A 13 4.89 -16.37 5.55
CA LEU A 13 6.15 -16.23 6.29
C LEU A 13 5.91 -15.91 7.77
N VAL A 14 4.96 -15.01 8.05
CA VAL A 14 4.60 -14.67 9.45
C VAL A 14 3.97 -15.86 10.15
N TYR A 15 3.07 -16.60 9.47
CA TYR A 15 2.44 -17.80 10.03
C TYR A 15 3.47 -18.89 10.37
N GLU A 16 4.42 -19.15 9.47
CA GLU A 16 5.49 -20.14 9.69
C GLU A 16 6.47 -19.72 10.79
N SER A 17 6.68 -18.42 10.99
CA SER A 17 7.51 -17.89 12.07
C SER A 17 6.88 -17.96 13.46
N LEU A 18 5.57 -18.22 13.55
CA LEU A 18 4.83 -18.24 14.81
C LEU A 18 5.10 -19.52 15.61
N ALA A 19 5.50 -19.37 16.87
CA ALA A 19 5.69 -20.49 17.79
C ALA A 19 4.35 -21.20 18.09
N ASP A 20 4.31 -22.52 17.89
CA ASP A 20 3.11 -23.37 17.86
C ASP A 20 2.00 -22.79 16.99
N ASN A 21 2.19 -22.89 15.66
CA ASN A 21 1.33 -22.38 14.60
C ASN A 21 -0.07 -23.04 14.53
N THR A 22 -0.88 -22.83 15.57
CA THR A 22 -2.28 -23.29 15.64
C THR A 22 -3.23 -22.25 15.03
N GLN A 23 -4.32 -22.73 14.42
CA GLN A 23 -5.32 -21.86 13.76
C GLN A 23 -5.97 -20.86 14.73
N GLU A 24 -6.22 -21.26 15.98
CA GLU A 24 -6.82 -20.38 16.99
C GLU A 24 -5.89 -19.21 17.35
N ARG A 25 -4.60 -19.48 17.55
CA ARG A 25 -3.59 -18.44 17.82
C ARG A 25 -3.42 -17.52 16.64
N TRP A 26 -3.33 -18.07 15.43
CA TRP A 26 -3.27 -17.27 14.21
C TRP A 26 -4.45 -16.32 14.11
N ASN A 27 -5.67 -16.83 14.27
CA ASN A 27 -6.88 -16.01 14.19
C ASN A 27 -6.88 -14.86 15.21
N LYS A 28 -6.52 -15.16 16.47
CA LYS A 28 -6.42 -14.13 17.53
C LYS A 28 -5.35 -13.09 17.21
N THR A 29 -4.17 -13.51 16.78
CA THR A 29 -3.07 -12.60 16.43
C THR A 29 -3.47 -11.71 15.26
N THR A 30 -4.00 -12.28 14.18
CA THR A 30 -4.45 -11.52 13.00
C THR A 30 -5.53 -10.50 13.35
N HIS A 31 -6.55 -10.87 14.14
CA HIS A 31 -7.60 -9.94 14.53
C HIS A 31 -7.09 -8.78 15.40
N ILE A 32 -6.20 -9.05 16.36
CA ILE A 32 -5.61 -8.00 17.19
C ILE A 32 -4.74 -7.08 16.34
N SER A 33 -3.89 -7.64 15.48
CA SER A 33 -2.99 -6.86 14.61
C SER A 33 -3.75 -5.97 13.63
N ILE A 34 -4.75 -6.51 12.93
CA ILE A 34 -5.57 -5.73 11.98
C ILE A 34 -6.39 -4.66 12.73
N GLY A 35 -6.97 -5.00 13.89
CA GLY A 35 -7.72 -4.05 14.71
C GLY A 35 -6.86 -2.89 15.19
N ALA A 36 -5.65 -3.18 15.69
CA ALA A 36 -4.70 -2.16 16.11
C ALA A 36 -4.24 -1.29 14.93
N ALA A 37 -3.91 -1.90 13.78
CA ALA A 37 -3.55 -1.18 12.57
C ALA A 37 -4.69 -0.25 12.11
N ALA A 38 -5.94 -0.70 12.13
CA ALA A 38 -7.09 0.09 11.73
C ALA A 38 -7.31 1.32 12.62
N ILE A 39 -7.16 1.17 13.94
CA ILE A 39 -7.26 2.29 14.89
C ILE A 39 -6.15 3.31 14.63
N LEU A 40 -4.90 2.85 14.48
CA LEU A 40 -3.76 3.74 14.21
C LEU A 40 -3.93 4.46 12.87
N SER A 41 -4.30 3.75 11.81
CA SER A 41 -4.58 4.35 10.49
C SER A 41 -5.68 5.40 10.57
N LEU A 42 -6.75 5.16 11.33
CA LEU A 42 -7.82 6.13 11.51
C LEU A 42 -7.34 7.37 12.25
N LEU A 43 -6.56 7.20 13.33
CA LEU A 43 -6.02 8.32 14.10
C LEU A 43 -5.13 9.22 13.23
N PHE A 44 -4.21 8.63 12.46
CA PHE A 44 -3.35 9.40 11.54
C PHE A 44 -4.14 10.05 10.41
N ALA A 45 -5.12 9.34 9.83
CA ALA A 45 -5.96 9.89 8.76
C ALA A 45 -6.78 11.10 9.25
N VAL A 46 -7.41 11.00 10.42
CA VAL A 46 -8.20 12.09 11.01
C VAL A 46 -7.30 13.27 11.38
N ALA A 47 -6.17 13.02 12.06
CA ALA A 47 -5.24 14.08 12.44
C ALA A 47 -4.66 14.80 11.22
N GLY A 48 -4.25 14.06 10.18
CA GLY A 48 -3.75 14.62 8.93
C GLY A 48 -4.81 15.45 8.20
N TYR A 49 -6.04 14.93 8.09
CA TYR A 49 -7.12 15.64 7.43
C TYR A 49 -7.56 16.90 8.18
N VAL A 50 -7.66 16.86 9.51
CA VAL A 50 -8.04 18.04 10.31
C VAL A 50 -6.98 19.14 10.22
N THR A 51 -5.69 18.78 10.06
CA THR A 51 -4.60 19.75 9.98
C THR A 51 -4.58 20.51 8.65
N PHE A 52 -4.75 19.81 7.52
CA PHE A 52 -4.58 20.40 6.18
C PHE A 52 -5.88 20.58 5.40
N THR A 53 -6.97 19.95 5.84
CA THR A 53 -8.32 20.06 5.29
C THR A 53 -8.37 19.79 3.77
N GLY A 54 -8.67 20.80 2.95
CA GLY A 54 -8.79 20.67 1.50
C GLY A 54 -7.46 20.58 0.74
N TYR A 55 -6.31 20.75 1.41
CA TYR A 55 -4.99 20.82 0.76
C TYR A 55 -4.15 19.53 0.91
N VAL A 56 -4.74 18.44 1.42
CA VAL A 56 -4.01 17.19 1.69
C VAL A 56 -3.45 16.56 0.41
N GLN A 57 -2.13 16.44 0.35
CA GLN A 57 -1.42 15.62 -0.64
C GLN A 57 -1.44 14.12 -0.32
N GLY A 58 -1.16 13.29 -1.33
CA GLY A 58 -1.04 11.83 -1.18
C GLY A 58 0.11 11.41 -0.26
N ASP A 59 1.15 12.23 -0.11
CA ASP A 59 2.12 12.15 0.98
C ASP A 59 1.86 13.30 1.95
N VAL A 60 1.53 12.98 3.21
CA VAL A 60 1.25 13.99 4.24
C VAL A 60 2.48 14.85 4.54
N PHE A 61 3.68 14.29 4.37
CA PHE A 61 4.93 15.03 4.59
C PHE A 61 5.11 16.16 3.58
N GLU A 62 4.52 16.08 2.39
CA GLU A 62 4.60 17.16 1.38
C GLU A 62 3.80 18.40 1.78
N ASN A 63 2.82 18.25 2.68
CA ASN A 63 2.05 19.39 3.17
C ASN A 63 2.83 20.25 4.18
N TYR A 64 3.91 19.73 4.78
CA TYR A 64 4.71 20.48 5.75
C TYR A 64 5.86 21.24 5.08
N CYS A 65 6.17 22.43 5.59
CA CYS A 65 7.21 23.29 5.03
C CYS A 65 8.62 22.70 5.22
N TRP A 66 9.59 23.04 4.37
CA TRP A 66 10.96 22.52 4.54
C TRP A 66 11.72 23.19 5.70
N GLY A 67 11.23 24.33 6.20
CA GLY A 67 11.79 24.99 7.38
C GLY A 67 11.36 24.37 8.73
N ASP A 68 10.51 23.34 8.71
CA ASP A 68 10.08 22.66 9.93
C ASP A 68 11.10 21.57 10.33
N ASP A 69 11.96 21.90 11.30
CA ASP A 69 13.01 21.00 11.78
C ASP A 69 12.46 19.70 12.38
N LEU A 70 11.33 19.75 13.10
CA LEU A 70 10.69 18.57 13.67
C LEU A 70 10.22 17.65 12.54
N MET A 71 9.59 18.21 11.52
CA MET A 71 9.12 17.42 10.39
C MET A 71 10.27 16.88 9.55
N ASN A 72 11.37 17.62 9.40
CA ASN A 72 12.57 17.13 8.72
C ASN A 72 13.18 15.93 9.46
N VAL A 73 13.17 15.93 10.79
CA VAL A 73 13.57 14.75 11.58
C VAL A 73 12.61 13.57 11.32
N CYS A 74 11.30 13.81 11.28
CA CYS A 74 10.32 12.77 10.94
C CYS A 74 10.51 12.20 9.53
N ARG A 75 10.78 13.05 8.52
CA ARG A 75 11.13 12.64 7.15
C ARG A 75 12.37 11.75 7.14
N GLY A 76 13.39 12.10 7.93
CA GLY A 76 14.59 11.29 8.10
C GLY A 76 14.29 9.89 8.67
N PHE A 77 13.51 9.80 9.75
CA PHE A 77 13.10 8.51 10.31
C PHE A 77 12.27 7.69 9.33
N TYR A 78 11.33 8.32 8.64
CA TYR A 78 10.53 7.67 7.62
C TYR A 78 11.40 7.11 6.49
N ALA A 79 12.37 7.88 6.00
CA ALA A 79 13.31 7.42 4.98
C ALA A 79 14.14 6.21 5.44
N VAL A 80 14.62 6.21 6.70
CA VAL A 80 15.33 5.07 7.28
C VAL A 80 14.41 3.84 7.38
N THR A 81 13.15 4.01 7.79
CA THR A 81 12.18 2.91 7.80
C THR A 81 11.99 2.32 6.41
N ILE A 82 11.74 3.15 5.39
CA ILE A 82 11.57 2.67 4.00
C ILE A 82 12.84 1.98 3.48
N LEU A 83 14.02 2.51 3.81
CA LEU A 83 15.31 1.89 3.45
C LEU A 83 15.46 0.49 4.05
N LEU A 84 14.99 0.27 5.28
CA LEU A 84 15.03 -1.02 5.95
C LEU A 84 13.94 -1.98 5.47
N THR A 85 12.78 -1.45 5.05
CA THR A 85 11.68 -2.26 4.50
C THR A 85 11.99 -2.76 3.09
N PHE A 86 12.68 -1.97 2.26
CA PHE A 86 12.95 -2.31 0.86
C PHE A 86 13.65 -3.68 0.66
N PRO A 87 14.71 -4.04 1.41
CA PRO A 87 15.33 -5.36 1.29
C PRO A 87 14.39 -6.54 1.60
N ILE A 88 13.46 -6.34 2.55
CA ILE A 88 12.49 -7.38 2.95
C ILE A 88 11.49 -7.62 1.82
N GLU A 89 10.97 -6.56 1.20
CA GLU A 89 10.06 -6.69 0.06
C GLU A 89 10.75 -7.29 -1.17
N CYS A 90 12.02 -6.91 -1.43
CA CYS A 90 12.83 -7.55 -2.48
C CYS A 90 13.03 -9.04 -2.22
N PHE A 91 13.19 -9.45 -0.96
CA PHE A 91 13.29 -10.86 -0.58
C PHE A 91 11.99 -11.61 -0.93
N VAL A 92 10.83 -11.08 -0.52
CA VAL A 92 9.53 -11.73 -0.80
C VAL A 92 9.25 -11.75 -2.31
N ALA A 93 9.53 -10.67 -3.04
CA ALA A 93 9.35 -10.62 -4.48
C ALA A 93 10.20 -11.67 -5.21
N ARG A 94 11.46 -11.84 -4.80
CA ARG A 94 12.35 -12.87 -5.35
C ARG A 94 11.82 -14.27 -5.03
N ASP A 95 11.43 -14.53 -3.78
CA ASP A 95 10.91 -15.82 -3.36
C ASP A 95 9.69 -16.24 -4.20
N VAL A 96 8.74 -15.31 -4.40
CA VAL A 96 7.57 -15.52 -5.28
C VAL A 96 7.98 -15.84 -6.72
N LEU A 97 8.97 -15.12 -7.29
CA LEU A 97 9.46 -15.40 -8.65
C LEU A 97 10.17 -16.76 -8.75
N GLU A 98 10.95 -17.13 -7.73
CA GLU A 98 11.63 -18.43 -7.69
C GLU A 98 10.64 -19.59 -7.59
N THR A 99 9.63 -19.49 -6.73
CA THR A 99 8.56 -20.48 -6.63
C THR A 99 7.72 -20.54 -7.90
N ALA A 100 7.42 -19.41 -8.53
CA ALA A 100 6.57 -19.38 -9.72
C ALA A 100 7.25 -19.94 -10.99
N PHE A 101 8.54 -19.65 -11.20
CA PHE A 101 9.24 -19.97 -12.45
C PHE A 101 10.30 -21.07 -12.35
N PHE A 102 10.85 -21.31 -11.15
CA PHE A 102 12.03 -22.16 -10.96
C PHE A 102 11.86 -23.21 -9.86
N GLN A 103 10.61 -23.60 -9.57
CA GLN A 103 10.28 -24.59 -8.54
C GLN A 103 11.07 -25.90 -8.72
N ASP A 104 11.21 -26.36 -9.96
CA ASP A 104 11.86 -27.64 -10.29
C ASP A 104 13.40 -27.58 -10.33
N TYR A 105 13.99 -26.38 -10.24
CA TYR A 105 15.44 -26.15 -10.40
C TYR A 105 16.08 -25.68 -9.09
N GLN A 106 15.97 -26.51 -8.06
CA GLN A 106 16.61 -26.35 -6.75
C GLN A 106 17.80 -27.32 -6.62
N PRO A 107 18.93 -26.93 -5.98
CA PRO A 107 19.18 -25.67 -5.28
C PRO A 107 19.49 -24.48 -6.21
N GLN A 108 19.13 -23.28 -5.75
CA GLN A 108 19.41 -22.03 -6.48
C GLN A 108 20.92 -21.76 -6.66
N PRO A 109 21.41 -21.55 -7.90
CA PRO A 109 22.79 -21.11 -8.12
C PRO A 109 22.93 -19.63 -7.74
N PHE A 110 24.05 -19.27 -7.10
CA PHE A 110 24.33 -17.90 -6.65
C PHE A 110 24.17 -16.84 -7.75
N PHE A 111 24.55 -17.16 -8.99
CA PHE A 111 24.40 -16.26 -10.13
C PHE A 111 22.94 -15.91 -10.42
N ARG A 112 22.03 -16.90 -10.40
CA ARG A 112 20.59 -16.67 -10.62
C ARG A 112 20.01 -15.75 -9.54
N HIS A 113 20.38 -16.04 -8.29
CA HIS A 113 19.96 -15.25 -7.14
C HIS A 113 20.39 -13.78 -7.22
N ALA A 114 21.66 -13.55 -7.58
CA ALA A 114 22.21 -12.21 -7.76
C ALA A 114 21.52 -11.48 -8.92
N VAL A 115 21.35 -12.14 -10.08
CA VAL A 115 20.69 -11.56 -11.26
C VAL A 115 19.25 -11.18 -10.95
N LEU A 116 18.46 -12.06 -10.32
CA LEU A 116 17.06 -11.76 -9.96
C LEU A 116 16.97 -10.57 -9.00
N SER A 117 17.82 -10.53 -7.98
CA SER A 117 17.80 -9.44 -6.99
C SER A 117 18.19 -8.09 -7.61
N VAL A 118 19.22 -8.07 -8.48
CA VAL A 118 19.63 -6.87 -9.21
C VAL A 118 18.56 -6.42 -10.21
N LEU A 119 17.93 -7.36 -10.92
CA LEU A 119 16.84 -7.07 -11.85
C LEU A 119 15.66 -6.41 -11.13
N ILE A 120 15.22 -6.97 -9.99
CA ILE A 120 14.13 -6.39 -9.17
C ILE A 120 14.50 -4.97 -8.74
N ALA A 121 15.71 -4.76 -8.21
CA ALA A 121 16.15 -3.45 -7.75
C ALA A 121 16.20 -2.41 -8.89
N ILE A 122 16.70 -2.79 -10.07
CA ILE A 122 16.75 -1.91 -11.25
C ILE A 122 15.33 -1.57 -11.71
N LEU A 123 14.42 -2.53 -11.77
CA LEU A 123 13.03 -2.28 -12.18
C LEU A 123 12.31 -1.36 -11.18
N CYS A 124 12.49 -1.56 -9.88
CA CYS A 124 11.97 -0.65 -8.86
C CYS A 124 12.54 0.76 -9.01
N MET A 125 13.84 0.88 -9.26
CA MET A 125 14.49 2.17 -9.47
C MET A 125 13.94 2.89 -10.72
N LEU A 126 13.79 2.17 -11.83
CA LEU A 126 13.21 2.73 -13.05
C LEU A 126 11.77 3.21 -12.83
N PHE A 127 10.95 2.42 -12.13
CA PHE A 127 9.58 2.80 -11.80
C PHE A 127 9.50 4.03 -10.89
N SER A 128 10.44 4.14 -9.94
CA SER A 128 10.58 5.31 -9.07
C SER A 128 10.92 6.57 -9.88
N LEU A 129 11.81 6.46 -10.87
CA LEU A 129 12.19 7.59 -11.73
C LEU A 129 11.09 8.03 -12.71
N THR A 130 10.11 7.18 -13.00
CA THR A 130 8.99 7.54 -13.90
C THR A 130 7.79 8.12 -13.17
N THR A 131 7.74 8.03 -11.84
CA THR A 131 6.52 8.36 -11.09
C THR A 131 6.81 9.28 -9.92
N ASP A 132 6.35 10.52 -10.03
CA ASP A 132 6.55 11.54 -9.00
C ASP A 132 5.44 11.55 -7.94
N CYS A 133 4.29 10.98 -8.28
CA CYS A 133 3.08 11.02 -7.47
C CYS A 133 2.93 9.74 -6.66
N LEU A 134 3.15 9.79 -5.35
CA LEU A 134 2.90 8.64 -4.48
C LEU A 134 1.41 8.22 -4.49
N GLY A 135 0.50 9.21 -4.48
CA GLY A 135 -0.96 8.96 -4.40
C GLY A 135 -1.49 8.05 -5.51
N ILE A 136 -1.13 8.33 -6.78
CA ILE A 136 -1.57 7.50 -7.92
C ILE A 136 -0.99 6.09 -7.87
N VAL A 137 0.26 5.93 -7.43
CA VAL A 137 0.88 4.60 -7.28
C VAL A 137 0.15 3.78 -6.23
N LEU A 138 -0.16 4.38 -5.09
CA LEU A 138 -0.89 3.72 -4.00
C LEU A 138 -2.33 3.36 -4.41
N GLU A 139 -3.03 4.25 -5.13
CA GLU A 139 -4.39 3.97 -5.63
C GLU A 139 -4.38 2.85 -6.67
N LEU A 140 -3.47 2.92 -7.65
CA LEU A 140 -3.34 1.90 -8.68
C LEU A 140 -3.00 0.53 -8.08
N ASN A 141 -2.03 0.48 -7.15
CA ASN A 141 -1.67 -0.77 -6.48
C ASN A 141 -2.86 -1.31 -5.65
N GLY A 142 -3.60 -0.44 -4.97
CA GLY A 142 -4.80 -0.80 -4.23
C GLY A 142 -5.89 -1.41 -5.11
N ILE A 143 -6.11 -0.89 -6.31
CA ILE A 143 -7.16 -1.41 -7.21
C ILE A 143 -6.68 -2.67 -7.93
N VAL A 144 -5.48 -2.64 -8.51
CA VAL A 144 -5.00 -3.70 -9.41
C VAL A 144 -4.42 -4.90 -8.66
N CYS A 145 -3.72 -4.66 -7.56
CA CYS A 145 -3.09 -5.74 -6.79
C CYS A 145 -3.94 -6.12 -5.58
N ALA A 146 -4.35 -5.13 -4.77
CA ALA A 146 -4.96 -5.44 -3.48
C ALA A 146 -6.35 -6.06 -3.58
N VAL A 147 -7.23 -5.51 -4.41
CA VAL A 147 -8.61 -5.99 -4.53
C VAL A 147 -8.68 -7.45 -5.02
N PRO A 148 -7.96 -7.85 -6.10
CA PRO A 148 -7.96 -9.24 -6.52
C PRO A 148 -7.36 -10.19 -5.49
N LEU A 149 -6.24 -9.84 -4.87
CA LEU A 149 -5.55 -10.71 -3.92
C LEU A 149 -6.30 -10.86 -2.59
N ALA A 150 -6.93 -9.80 -2.09
CA ALA A 150 -7.60 -9.81 -0.79
C ALA A 150 -9.04 -10.31 -0.84
N TYR A 151 -9.78 -10.03 -1.93
CA TYR A 151 -11.21 -10.35 -2.00
C TYR A 151 -11.52 -11.47 -2.99
N ILE A 152 -10.95 -11.41 -4.20
CA ILE A 152 -11.35 -12.29 -5.30
C ILE A 152 -10.70 -13.67 -5.17
N LEU A 153 -9.37 -13.71 -5.04
CA LEU A 153 -8.58 -14.94 -4.97
C LEU A 153 -8.97 -15.85 -3.79
N PRO A 154 -8.98 -15.39 -2.52
CA PRO A 154 -9.33 -16.26 -1.40
C PRO A 154 -10.77 -16.76 -1.47
N ALA A 155 -11.71 -15.93 -1.96
CA ALA A 155 -13.10 -16.33 -2.13
C ALA A 155 -13.26 -17.46 -3.17
N PHE A 156 -12.57 -17.35 -4.32
CA PHE A 156 -12.58 -18.42 -5.32
C PHE A 156 -11.87 -19.68 -4.86
N CYS A 157 -10.75 -19.56 -4.15
CA CYS A 157 -10.07 -20.70 -3.54
C CYS A 157 -10.99 -21.45 -2.56
N TYR A 158 -11.68 -20.72 -1.67
CA TYR A 158 -12.63 -21.32 -0.72
C TYR A 158 -13.79 -22.04 -1.43
N ILE A 159 -14.37 -21.44 -2.47
CA ILE A 159 -15.47 -22.06 -3.23
C ILE A 159 -15.04 -23.36 -3.92
N LYS A 160 -13.79 -23.41 -4.43
CA LYS A 160 -13.21 -24.60 -5.08
C LYS A 160 -12.77 -25.69 -4.11
N LEU A 161 -12.24 -25.33 -2.94
CA LEU A 161 -11.72 -26.28 -1.94
C LEU A 161 -12.83 -26.92 -1.10
N GLU A 162 -13.89 -26.17 -0.79
CA GLU A 162 -14.99 -26.68 0.03
C GLU A 162 -15.83 -27.69 -0.77
N GLU A 163 -15.91 -28.93 -0.29
CA GLU A 163 -16.69 -30.00 -0.92
C GLU A 163 -18.21 -29.73 -0.82
N GLY A 164 -18.95 -30.00 -1.91
CA GLY A 164 -20.41 -29.85 -1.97
C GLY A 164 -20.91 -29.00 -3.14
N GLY A 165 -22.24 -28.80 -3.20
CA GLY A 165 -22.89 -28.02 -4.26
C GLY A 165 -22.33 -26.59 -4.38
N LEU A 166 -22.41 -26.01 -5.59
CA LEU A 166 -21.88 -24.66 -5.87
C LEU A 166 -22.59 -23.54 -5.08
N ILE A 167 -23.80 -23.81 -4.59
CA ILE A 167 -24.64 -22.87 -3.84
C ILE A 167 -25.12 -23.57 -2.56
N THR A 168 -24.26 -23.61 -1.56
CA THR A 168 -24.58 -24.05 -0.19
C THR A 168 -24.55 -22.85 0.74
N ARG A 169 -25.33 -22.85 1.84
CA ARG A 169 -25.35 -21.74 2.81
C ARG A 169 -23.97 -21.41 3.41
N SER A 170 -23.05 -22.37 3.46
CA SER A 170 -21.65 -22.16 3.86
C SER A 170 -20.84 -21.34 2.85
N LYS A 171 -21.17 -21.41 1.55
CA LYS A 171 -20.49 -20.70 0.46
C LYS A 171 -21.05 -19.30 0.17
N LEU A 172 -22.21 -18.97 0.76
CA LEU A 172 -22.84 -17.65 0.64
C LEU A 172 -21.90 -16.48 1.04
N PRO A 173 -21.19 -16.51 2.19
CA PRO A 173 -20.26 -15.44 2.54
C PRO A 173 -19.11 -15.31 1.52
N ALA A 174 -18.60 -16.42 0.99
CA ALA A 174 -17.54 -16.39 -0.02
C ALA A 174 -18.00 -15.73 -1.33
N TRP A 175 -19.20 -16.07 -1.82
CA TRP A 175 -19.81 -15.38 -2.95
C TRP A 175 -20.05 -13.88 -2.68
N GLY A 176 -20.45 -13.52 -1.46
CA GLY A 176 -20.57 -12.13 -1.03
C GLY A 176 -19.24 -11.37 -1.13
N VAL A 177 -18.16 -11.93 -0.61
CA VAL A 177 -16.82 -11.32 -0.68
C VAL A 177 -16.32 -11.24 -2.13
N ALA A 178 -16.53 -12.27 -2.94
CA ALA A 178 -16.14 -12.26 -4.35
C ALA A 178 -16.87 -11.17 -5.14
N THR A 179 -18.19 -11.06 -4.98
CA THR A 179 -18.99 -10.03 -5.65
C THR A 179 -18.61 -8.62 -5.19
N PHE A 180 -18.38 -8.41 -3.89
CA PHE A 180 -17.84 -7.15 -3.37
C PHE A 180 -16.46 -6.81 -3.97
N GLY A 181 -15.57 -7.80 -4.10
CA GLY A 181 -14.28 -7.66 -4.76
C GLY A 181 -14.41 -7.21 -6.22
N VAL A 182 -15.30 -7.84 -7.00
CA VAL A 182 -15.53 -7.47 -8.41
C VAL A 182 -16.12 -6.06 -8.53
N VAL A 183 -17.11 -5.72 -7.70
CA VAL A 183 -17.72 -4.39 -7.72
C VAL A 183 -16.71 -3.32 -7.31
N SER A 184 -15.94 -3.54 -6.25
CA SER A 184 -14.90 -2.60 -5.81
C SER A 184 -13.79 -2.43 -6.85
N PHE A 185 -13.43 -3.48 -7.59
CA PHE A 185 -12.50 -3.39 -8.71
C PHE A 185 -13.04 -2.49 -9.82
N ILE A 186 -14.28 -2.74 -10.28
CA ILE A 186 -14.91 -1.95 -11.35
C ILE A 186 -15.05 -0.48 -10.93
N VAL A 187 -15.59 -0.23 -9.74
CA VAL A 187 -15.76 1.13 -9.22
C VAL A 187 -14.41 1.82 -9.03
N GLY A 188 -13.40 1.11 -8.53
CA GLY A 188 -12.05 1.62 -8.37
C GLY A 188 -11.43 2.03 -9.70
N VAL A 189 -11.48 1.15 -10.70
CA VAL A 189 -10.98 1.45 -12.05
C VAL A 189 -11.69 2.67 -12.65
N VAL A 190 -13.02 2.74 -12.54
CA VAL A 190 -13.79 3.91 -13.02
C VAL A 190 -13.38 5.18 -12.26
N SER A 191 -13.25 5.13 -10.94
CA SER A 191 -12.82 6.27 -10.13
C SER A 191 -11.43 6.76 -10.51
N LEU A 192 -10.50 5.83 -10.74
CA LEU A 192 -9.13 6.16 -11.16
C LEU A 192 -9.14 6.91 -12.50
N PHE A 193 -9.85 6.41 -13.51
CA PHE A 193 -9.95 7.10 -14.80
C PHE A 193 -10.63 8.46 -14.73
N ARG A 194 -11.61 8.61 -13.83
CA ARG A 194 -12.34 9.88 -13.65
C ARG A 194 -11.53 10.93 -12.90
N ASN A 195 -10.64 10.51 -12.00
CA ASN A 195 -9.88 11.39 -11.12
C ASN A 195 -8.38 11.44 -11.47
N ILE A 196 -7.95 10.85 -12.59
CA ILE A 196 -6.53 10.78 -12.95
C ILE A 196 -5.87 12.16 -13.04
N GLU A 197 -6.58 13.16 -13.55
CA GLU A 197 -6.07 14.54 -13.64
C GLU A 197 -5.81 15.12 -12.25
N VAL A 198 -6.77 14.95 -11.32
CA VAL A 198 -6.65 15.41 -9.93
C VAL A 198 -5.55 14.65 -9.19
N LEU A 199 -5.47 13.32 -9.38
CA LEU A 199 -4.42 12.48 -8.78
C LEU A 199 -3.02 12.80 -9.31
N SER A 200 -2.93 13.33 -10.53
CA SER A 200 -1.66 13.72 -11.16
C SER A 200 -1.18 15.11 -10.74
N GLN A 201 -2.03 15.91 -10.07
CA GLN A 201 -1.63 17.19 -9.48
C GLN A 201 -0.81 16.96 -8.21
N CYS A 202 0.48 16.71 -8.39
CA CYS A 202 1.43 16.56 -7.31
C CYS A 202 2.34 17.78 -7.22
N SER A 203 2.63 18.20 -5.99
CA SER A 203 3.57 19.29 -5.73
C SER A 203 5.01 18.79 -5.91
N HIS A 204 5.49 18.70 -7.15
CA HIS A 204 6.86 18.23 -7.40
C HIS A 204 7.88 19.28 -6.97
N GLY A 205 8.56 19.04 -5.84
CA GLY A 205 9.67 19.88 -5.35
C GLY A 205 9.26 21.34 -5.09
N LYS A 206 7.97 21.58 -4.87
CA LYS A 206 7.40 22.90 -4.57
C LYS A 206 6.76 22.85 -3.20
N GLN A 207 7.08 23.82 -2.36
CA GLN A 207 6.39 23.99 -1.10
C GLN A 207 4.96 24.50 -1.32
N MET A 208 4.09 24.20 -0.37
CA MET A 208 2.73 24.74 -0.34
C MET A 208 2.74 26.26 -0.21
N PHE A 209 1.71 26.92 -0.74
CA PHE A 209 1.62 28.39 -0.76
C PHE A 209 1.72 29.03 0.64
N TYR A 210 1.18 28.36 1.66
CA TYR A 210 1.24 28.81 3.06
C TYR A 210 2.62 28.65 3.72
N CYS A 211 3.58 27.99 3.05
CA CYS A 211 4.98 27.90 3.51
C CYS A 211 5.83 29.10 3.09
N PHE A 212 5.33 29.90 2.15
CA PHE A 212 5.92 31.18 1.80
C PHE A 212 5.19 32.25 2.61
N PRO A 213 5.75 32.72 3.74
CA PRO A 213 5.34 34.00 4.25
C PRO A 213 5.73 35.02 3.18
N GLU A 214 4.81 35.46 2.32
CA GLU A 214 5.02 36.67 1.50
C GLU A 214 5.55 37.75 2.46
N ILE A 215 6.68 38.42 2.20
CA ILE A 215 6.73 39.66 1.41
C ILE A 215 5.38 40.41 1.42
N ASN A 216 4.74 40.51 2.59
CA ASN A 216 3.45 41.16 2.80
C ASN A 216 3.54 42.33 3.78
N ASP A 217 4.75 42.84 4.03
CA ASP A 217 4.96 44.15 4.64
C ASP A 217 4.92 45.30 3.62
N THR A 218 4.63 45.05 2.33
CA THR A 218 4.40 46.13 1.37
C THR A 218 3.25 45.84 0.39
N VAL A 219 2.10 46.44 0.75
CA VAL A 219 1.01 46.94 -0.09
C VAL A 219 0.04 45.93 -0.69
N VAL A 220 -1.11 45.75 -0.03
CA VAL A 220 -2.43 46.10 -0.60
C VAL A 220 -3.36 46.52 0.56
N ASP A 221 -3.48 47.82 0.79
CA ASP A 221 -4.68 48.40 1.39
C ASP A 221 -5.85 48.11 0.42
N LEU A 222 -6.83 47.34 0.88
CA LEU A 222 -8.17 47.33 0.30
C LEU A 222 -9.13 47.83 1.39
N ASP A 223 -9.13 49.15 1.55
CA ASP A 223 -10.31 49.89 2.00
C ASP A 223 -11.40 49.84 0.90
N LEU A 224 -12.64 49.66 1.36
CA LEU A 224 -13.95 49.59 0.68
C LEU A 224 -14.41 48.23 0.11
#